data_AF-A0A847QQS3-F1
#
_entry.id   AF-A0A847QQS3-F1
#
_cell.length_a   1.000
_cell.length_b   1.000
_cell.length_c   1.000
_cell.angle_alpha   90.00
_cell.angle_beta   90.00
_cell.angle_gamma   90.00
#
_symmetry.space_group_name_H-M   'P 1'
#
loop_
_entity.id
_entity.type
_entity.pdbx_description
1 polymer ?
#
loop_
_entity_poly.entity_id
_entity_poly.type
_entity_poly.pdbx_seq_one_letter_code
_entity_poly.pdbx_strand_id
1 'polypeptide(L)'
;MNARRIMVERNIMPMAIHDFSIRDMLFSNGEDFFLAKHQPGMDSSSYLFFPGCQLGASKPSYVSDCYSYLIENLSGGVALLLGCCGAPAEWAGREDLFQKQVRLLLETWDKLGQPKVILACPTCLKLFKKYLPQVPSEMIWQVIEKVGWQSLPPNEKGKTLALHDPCASRYDKETQDCVRRILIKLGYQIEELPLNREKTTCCSFGGLVATVNKDLAAKIAAERISASPRDYVTYCVNCRDDFARLGKKTWHLLDLIFASKYLANASAQLSVPSYSQKRMNRQKLKRNLLQNIWGIEMKEEQNAYPTVIISSELEEKMDQDLILVEDVRQVLYNAEQNGKNIVLLENGHLMAHWRIGLITYWVEYRKTEKANCFEIINTYSHRMQIIEE
;
A
#
# COMPACT_ATOMS: atom_id res chain seq x y z
N MET A 1 3.61 1.36 -22.44
CA MET A 1 2.23 1.66 -21.99
C MET A 1 1.21 1.56 -23.12
N ASN A 2 1.49 2.13 -24.31
CA ASN A 2 0.53 2.11 -25.43
C ASN A 2 0.03 0.70 -25.79
N ALA A 3 0.92 -0.30 -25.79
CA ALA A 3 0.55 -1.69 -26.03
C ALA A 3 -0.52 -2.23 -25.05
N ARG A 4 -0.38 -1.99 -23.73
CA ARG A 4 -1.36 -2.47 -22.75
C ARG A 4 -2.73 -1.80 -22.93
N ARG A 5 -2.76 -0.49 -23.20
CA ARG A 5 -4.00 0.23 -23.51
C ARG A 5 -4.71 -0.36 -24.72
N ILE A 6 -3.99 -0.57 -25.82
CA ILE A 6 -4.53 -1.19 -27.04
C ILE A 6 -5.05 -2.61 -26.74
N MET A 7 -4.33 -3.40 -25.93
CA MET A 7 -4.78 -4.75 -25.57
C MET A 7 -6.05 -4.75 -24.71
N VAL A 8 -6.22 -3.76 -23.83
CA VAL A 8 -7.46 -3.59 -23.04
C VAL A 8 -8.60 -3.11 -23.92
N GLU A 9 -8.39 -2.08 -24.73
CA GLU A 9 -9.40 -1.54 -25.66
C GLU A 9 -9.92 -2.58 -26.66
N ARG A 10 -9.04 -3.51 -27.08
CA ARG A 10 -9.39 -4.59 -28.01
C ARG A 10 -9.86 -5.87 -27.32
N ASN A 11 -10.06 -5.88 -26.00
CA ASN A 11 -10.43 -7.06 -25.21
C ASN A 11 -9.49 -8.27 -25.39
N ILE A 12 -8.21 -8.02 -25.69
CA ILE A 12 -7.18 -9.07 -25.84
C ILE A 12 -6.62 -9.47 -24.47
N MET A 13 -6.48 -8.49 -23.56
CA MET A 13 -5.94 -8.73 -22.22
C MET A 13 -7.07 -9.06 -21.23
N PRO A 14 -7.08 -10.25 -20.59
CA PRO A 14 -8.11 -10.59 -19.63
C PRO A 14 -8.08 -9.67 -18.41
N MET A 15 -9.18 -8.96 -18.17
CA MET A 15 -9.30 -8.00 -17.08
C MET A 15 -9.11 -8.62 -15.69
N ALA A 16 -9.47 -9.89 -15.53
CA ALA A 16 -9.35 -10.64 -14.29
C ALA A 16 -7.89 -10.74 -13.77
N ILE A 17 -6.89 -10.58 -14.65
CA ILE A 17 -5.47 -10.62 -14.25
C ILE A 17 -5.08 -9.40 -13.39
N HIS A 18 -5.75 -8.26 -13.60
CA HIS A 18 -5.47 -7.01 -12.88
C HIS A 18 -6.53 -6.68 -11.83
N ASP A 19 -7.57 -7.49 -11.73
CA ASP A 19 -8.75 -7.23 -10.89
C ASP A 19 -8.38 -6.94 -9.44
N PHE A 20 -7.52 -7.77 -8.83
CA PHE A 20 -7.08 -7.56 -7.45
C PHE A 20 -6.47 -6.18 -7.22
N SER A 21 -5.50 -5.78 -8.06
CA SER A 21 -4.81 -4.48 -7.91
C SER A 21 -5.74 -3.30 -8.21
N ILE A 22 -6.71 -3.48 -9.11
CA ILE A 22 -7.74 -2.48 -9.39
C ILE A 22 -8.71 -2.35 -8.20
N ARG A 23 -9.21 -3.47 -7.65
CA ARG A 23 -10.07 -3.44 -6.46
C ARG A 23 -9.35 -2.82 -5.25
N ASP A 24 -8.07 -3.11 -5.05
CA ASP A 24 -7.29 -2.48 -3.98
C ASP A 24 -7.12 -0.97 -4.17
N MET A 25 -6.93 -0.53 -5.42
CA MET A 25 -6.91 0.89 -5.77
C MET A 25 -8.26 1.56 -5.51
N LEU A 26 -9.36 0.93 -5.96
CA LEU A 26 -10.71 1.45 -5.76
C LEU A 26 -11.06 1.54 -4.27
N PHE A 27 -10.75 0.51 -3.49
CA PHE A 27 -10.86 0.55 -2.03
C PHE A 27 -10.10 1.74 -1.43
N SER A 28 -8.85 1.96 -1.88
CA SER A 28 -8.03 3.08 -1.39
C SER A 28 -8.61 4.46 -1.69
N ASN A 29 -9.50 4.55 -2.68
CA ASN A 29 -10.17 5.79 -3.07
C ASN A 29 -11.64 5.81 -2.63
N GLY A 30 -12.09 4.79 -1.91
CA GLY A 30 -13.41 4.70 -1.32
C GLY A 30 -13.47 5.26 0.09
N GLU A 31 -14.67 5.26 0.66
CA GLU A 31 -14.97 5.88 1.95
C GLU A 31 -14.20 5.27 3.13
N ASP A 32 -13.74 4.03 3.02
CA ASP A 32 -12.95 3.36 4.05
C ASP A 32 -11.57 3.97 4.30
N PHE A 33 -10.98 4.62 3.30
CA PHE A 33 -9.62 5.15 3.41
C PHE A 33 -9.46 6.58 2.90
N PHE A 34 -10.21 6.98 1.87
CA PHE A 34 -10.08 8.31 1.29
C PHE A 34 -10.44 9.38 2.34
N LEU A 35 -9.58 10.39 2.46
CA LEU A 35 -9.72 11.50 3.40
C LEU A 35 -9.07 12.73 2.80
N ALA A 36 -9.77 13.86 2.77
CA ALA A 36 -9.22 15.15 2.35
C ALA A 36 -9.65 16.23 3.35
N LYS A 37 -8.73 16.77 4.15
CA LYS A 37 -9.04 17.79 5.17
C LYS A 37 -7.87 18.76 5.37
N HIS A 38 -8.19 20.02 5.63
CA HIS A 38 -7.24 20.98 6.19
C HIS A 38 -6.80 20.56 7.60
N GLN A 39 -5.64 21.07 8.00
CA GLN A 39 -5.18 21.02 9.39
C GLN A 39 -6.27 21.56 10.33
N PRO A 40 -6.44 20.99 11.54
CA PRO A 40 -7.37 21.53 12.54
C PRO A 40 -7.13 23.02 12.82
N GLY A 41 -8.22 23.79 12.90
CA GLY A 41 -8.16 25.23 13.13
C GLY A 41 -7.82 26.06 11.88
N MET A 42 -7.70 25.45 10.70
CA MET A 42 -7.39 26.15 9.45
C MET A 42 -8.48 25.91 8.40
N ASP A 43 -8.81 26.96 7.66
CA ASP A 43 -9.73 26.96 6.52
C ASP A 43 -9.01 26.91 5.16
N SER A 44 -7.69 27.02 5.19
CA SER A 44 -6.79 27.06 4.05
C SER A 44 -5.48 26.35 4.40
N SER A 45 -4.71 25.95 3.40
CA SER A 45 -3.41 25.31 3.62
C SER A 45 -2.44 25.71 2.52
N SER A 46 -1.19 25.97 2.91
CA SER A 46 -0.09 26.24 1.97
C SER A 46 0.48 24.94 1.40
N TYR A 47 0.33 23.85 2.15
CA TYR A 47 0.85 22.52 1.80
C TYR A 47 -0.23 21.46 1.86
N LEU A 48 -0.07 20.41 1.05
CA LEU A 48 -0.87 19.19 1.08
C LEU A 48 0.03 17.98 1.18
N PHE A 49 -0.06 17.24 2.28
CA PHE A 49 0.61 15.97 2.42
C PHE A 49 -0.20 14.86 1.75
N PHE A 50 0.38 14.23 0.72
CA PHE A 50 -0.18 13.06 0.04
C PHE A 50 0.79 11.86 0.15
N PRO A 51 0.65 11.00 1.18
CA PRO A 51 1.55 9.86 1.41
C PRO A 51 1.38 8.73 0.37
N GLY A 52 0.27 8.73 -0.38
CA GLY A 52 -0.15 7.59 -1.20
C GLY A 52 -0.73 6.44 -0.37
N CYS A 53 -1.20 5.39 -1.03
CA CYS A 53 -1.98 4.33 -0.38
C CYS A 53 -1.14 3.27 0.33
N GLN A 54 0.04 2.93 -0.18
CA GLN A 54 0.81 1.80 0.34
C GLN A 54 1.64 2.12 1.59
N LEU A 55 1.97 3.40 1.83
CA LEU A 55 2.78 3.79 2.99
C LEU A 55 2.06 3.47 4.30
N GLY A 56 0.82 3.95 4.43
CA GLY A 56 -0.05 3.65 5.57
C GLY A 56 -0.54 2.21 5.58
N ALA A 57 -0.65 1.56 4.41
CA ALA A 57 -1.01 0.14 4.34
C ALA A 57 0.09 -0.75 4.93
N SER A 58 1.36 -0.47 4.65
CA SER A 58 2.47 -1.21 5.24
C SER A 58 2.63 -0.88 6.73
N LYS A 59 2.72 0.41 7.08
CA LYS A 59 2.88 0.85 8.47
C LYS A 59 2.16 2.18 8.70
N PRO A 60 0.98 2.19 9.36
CA PRO A 60 0.20 3.40 9.63
C PRO A 60 1.01 4.54 10.26
N SER A 61 1.94 4.20 11.17
CA SER A 61 2.76 5.20 11.88
C SER A 61 3.62 6.05 10.95
N TYR A 62 4.07 5.52 9.80
CA TYR A 62 4.81 6.32 8.83
C TYR A 62 4.03 7.53 8.36
N VAL A 63 2.71 7.37 8.16
CA VAL A 63 1.86 8.47 7.70
C VAL A 63 1.62 9.46 8.83
N SER A 64 1.25 8.98 10.02
CA SER A 64 0.99 9.88 11.16
C SER A 64 2.25 10.64 11.59
N ASP A 65 3.41 9.98 11.64
CA ASP A 65 4.67 10.63 12.04
C ASP A 65 5.14 11.66 11.02
N CYS A 66 5.02 11.37 9.72
CA CYS A 66 5.28 12.36 8.68
C CYS A 66 4.32 13.54 8.76
N TYR A 67 3.03 13.30 8.97
CA TYR A 67 2.05 14.38 9.02
C TYR A 67 2.24 15.27 10.25
N SER A 68 2.45 14.68 11.43
CA SER A 68 2.81 15.44 12.65
C SER A 68 4.08 16.27 12.45
N TYR A 69 5.14 15.66 11.89
CA TYR A 69 6.37 16.39 11.58
C TYR A 69 6.11 17.59 10.66
N LEU A 70 5.31 17.43 9.60
CA LEU A 70 4.99 18.53 8.68
C LEU A 70 4.18 19.64 9.36
N ILE A 71 3.18 19.29 10.17
CA ILE A 71 2.38 20.28 10.93
C ILE A 71 3.26 21.08 11.89
N GLU A 72 4.17 20.41 12.60
CA GLU A 72 5.04 21.04 13.61
C GLU A 72 6.09 21.98 13.00
N ASN A 73 6.47 21.73 11.73
CA ASN A 73 7.64 22.35 11.13
C ASN A 73 7.33 23.27 9.94
N LEU A 74 6.10 23.29 9.42
CA LEU A 74 5.68 24.15 8.31
C LEU A 74 4.63 25.17 8.76
N SER A 75 4.86 26.44 8.42
CA SER A 75 3.88 27.51 8.60
C SER A 75 2.86 27.56 7.45
N GLY A 76 1.66 28.09 7.71
CA GLY A 76 0.64 28.29 6.68
C GLY A 76 -0.25 27.08 6.41
N GLY A 77 -0.17 26.05 7.26
CA GLY A 77 -1.10 24.92 7.28
C GLY A 77 -0.76 23.79 6.32
N VAL A 78 -0.96 22.57 6.81
CA VAL A 78 -0.74 21.33 6.05
C VAL A 78 -2.05 20.56 5.97
N ALA A 79 -2.68 20.55 4.79
CA ALA A 79 -3.79 19.66 4.51
C ALA A 79 -3.31 18.20 4.38
N LEU A 80 -4.19 17.24 4.62
CA LEU A 80 -3.93 15.81 4.43
C LEU A 80 -4.86 15.26 3.34
N LEU A 81 -4.28 14.51 2.40
CA LEU A 81 -5.01 13.66 1.47
C LEU A 81 -4.59 12.20 1.63
N LEU A 82 -5.51 11.31 2.02
CA LEU A 82 -5.33 9.86 1.94
C LEU A 82 -6.02 9.35 0.69
N GLY A 83 -5.32 8.51 -0.09
CA GLY A 83 -5.82 7.95 -1.33
C GLY A 83 -4.74 7.26 -2.16
N CYS A 84 -5.12 6.70 -3.30
CA CYS A 84 -4.21 6.15 -4.30
C CYS A 84 -4.01 7.11 -5.47
N CYS A 85 -2.79 7.19 -6.00
CA CYS A 85 -2.44 8.02 -7.16
C CYS A 85 -2.95 7.46 -8.51
N GLY A 86 -3.59 6.30 -8.53
CA GLY A 86 -4.07 5.66 -9.77
C GLY A 86 -3.05 4.79 -10.49
N ALA A 87 -1.87 4.58 -9.91
CA ALA A 87 -0.81 3.77 -10.54
C ALA A 87 -1.27 2.37 -11.01
N PRO A 88 -2.09 1.60 -10.25
CA PRO A 88 -2.57 0.31 -10.72
C PRO A 88 -3.40 0.39 -12.01
N ALA A 89 -4.26 1.40 -12.16
CA ALA A 89 -5.03 1.61 -13.39
C ALA A 89 -4.13 2.00 -14.57
N GLU A 90 -3.15 2.87 -14.35
CA GLU A 90 -2.17 3.25 -15.38
C GLU A 90 -1.37 2.04 -15.85
N TRP A 91 -0.88 1.22 -14.92
CA TRP A 91 -0.14 0.01 -15.23
C TRP A 91 -1.00 -1.03 -15.94
N ALA A 92 -2.28 -1.17 -15.56
CA ALA A 92 -3.22 -2.07 -16.20
C ALA A 92 -3.67 -1.59 -17.58
N GLY A 93 -3.37 -0.36 -17.98
CA GLY A 93 -3.91 0.24 -19.20
C GLY A 93 -5.41 0.59 -19.11
N ARG A 94 -5.97 0.63 -17.90
CA ARG A 94 -7.36 1.02 -17.63
C ARG A 94 -7.50 2.54 -17.61
N GLU A 95 -7.43 3.12 -18.81
CA GLU A 95 -7.45 4.57 -19.00
C GLU A 95 -8.73 5.21 -18.43
N ASP A 96 -9.87 4.53 -18.54
CA ASP A 96 -11.15 4.95 -17.97
C ASP A 96 -11.07 5.18 -16.45
N LEU A 97 -10.45 4.24 -15.72
CA LEU A 97 -10.26 4.34 -14.26
C LEU A 97 -9.16 5.32 -13.91
N PHE A 98 -8.08 5.34 -14.69
CA PHE A 98 -6.96 6.25 -14.45
C PHE A 98 -7.38 7.71 -14.60
N GLN A 99 -8.14 8.05 -15.65
CA GLN A 99 -8.65 9.41 -15.87
C GLN A 99 -9.67 9.84 -14.82
N LYS A 100 -10.51 8.91 -14.33
CA LYS A 100 -11.37 9.18 -13.16
C LYS A 100 -10.54 9.55 -11.93
N GLN A 101 -9.42 8.85 -11.70
CA GLN A 101 -8.55 9.15 -10.57
C GLN A 101 -7.82 10.49 -10.71
N VAL A 102 -7.34 10.82 -11.91
CA VAL A 102 -6.72 12.11 -12.20
C VAL A 102 -7.69 13.26 -11.89
N ARG A 103 -8.96 13.14 -12.32
CA ARG A 103 -10.00 14.13 -12.00
C ARG A 103 -10.27 14.26 -10.50
N LEU A 104 -10.44 13.13 -9.80
CA LEU A 104 -10.65 13.13 -8.35
C LEU A 104 -9.51 13.86 -7.61
N LEU A 105 -8.25 13.62 -7.98
CA LEU A 105 -7.10 14.29 -7.37
C LEU A 105 -7.10 15.79 -7.65
N LEU A 106 -7.38 16.22 -8.88
CA LEU A 106 -7.44 17.64 -9.24
C LEU A 106 -8.58 18.36 -8.54
N GLU A 107 -9.79 17.80 -8.53
CA GLU A 107 -10.94 18.38 -7.84
C GLU A 107 -10.70 18.47 -6.34
N THR A 108 -10.04 17.47 -5.75
CA THR A 108 -9.70 17.50 -4.32
C THR A 108 -8.63 18.55 -4.02
N TRP A 109 -7.61 18.65 -4.87
CA TRP A 109 -6.54 19.65 -4.74
C TRP A 109 -7.09 21.08 -4.88
N ASP A 110 -7.99 21.30 -5.85
CA ASP A 110 -8.67 22.59 -6.04
C ASP A 110 -9.53 22.97 -4.83
N LYS A 111 -10.35 22.03 -4.32
CA LYS A 111 -11.15 22.23 -3.10
C LYS A 111 -10.32 22.55 -1.85
N LEU A 112 -9.06 22.12 -1.81
CA LEU A 112 -8.13 22.43 -0.72
C LEU A 112 -7.34 23.73 -0.94
N GLY A 113 -7.68 24.53 -1.96
CA GLY A 113 -7.05 25.82 -2.23
C GLY A 113 -5.73 25.74 -2.98
N GLN A 114 -5.53 24.68 -3.78
CA GLN A 114 -4.35 24.47 -4.63
C GLN A 114 -2.98 24.53 -3.90
N PRO A 115 -2.82 23.90 -2.72
CA PRO A 115 -1.57 23.91 -1.96
C PRO A 115 -0.41 23.21 -2.69
N LYS A 116 0.83 23.51 -2.28
CA LYS A 116 1.99 22.72 -2.73
C LYS A 116 1.94 21.30 -2.17
N VAL A 117 2.05 20.30 -3.04
CA VAL A 117 1.90 18.88 -2.64
C VAL A 117 3.24 18.29 -2.19
N ILE A 118 3.25 17.73 -0.98
CA ILE A 118 4.38 17.00 -0.40
C ILE A 118 4.08 15.50 -0.50
N LEU A 119 4.95 14.76 -1.19
CA LEU A 119 4.74 13.34 -1.51
C LEU A 119 5.71 12.45 -0.73
N ALA A 120 5.23 11.32 -0.21
CA ALA A 120 6.08 10.32 0.46
C ALA A 120 6.32 9.04 -0.38
N CYS A 121 5.81 8.99 -1.61
CA CYS A 121 5.90 7.84 -2.49
C CYS A 121 6.50 8.24 -3.86
N PRO A 122 7.65 7.66 -4.27
CA PRO A 122 8.28 7.99 -5.55
C PRO A 122 7.39 7.73 -6.77
N THR A 123 6.54 6.70 -6.71
CA THR A 123 5.55 6.41 -7.77
C THR A 123 4.51 7.51 -7.86
N CYS A 124 4.03 8.04 -6.74
CA CYS A 124 3.11 9.17 -6.73
C CYS A 124 3.76 10.40 -7.38
N LEU A 125 5.00 10.76 -7.01
CA LEU A 125 5.71 11.88 -7.62
C LEU A 125 5.89 11.72 -9.13
N LYS A 126 6.29 10.53 -9.58
CA LYS A 126 6.42 10.24 -11.01
C LYS A 126 5.10 10.46 -11.76
N LEU A 127 3.97 10.04 -11.19
CA LEU A 127 2.67 10.26 -11.79
C LEU A 127 2.23 11.73 -11.75
N PHE A 128 2.47 12.42 -10.64
CA PHE A 128 2.16 13.86 -10.53
C PHE A 128 2.97 14.65 -11.57
N LYS A 129 4.29 14.47 -11.65
CA LYS A 129 5.13 15.13 -12.65
C LYS A 129 4.70 14.85 -14.09
N LYS A 130 4.17 13.65 -14.37
CA LYS A 130 3.79 13.23 -15.73
C LYS A 130 2.38 13.64 -16.13
N TYR A 131 1.42 13.54 -15.23
CA TYR A 131 -0.02 13.66 -15.52
C TYR A 131 -0.68 14.86 -14.84
N LEU A 132 -0.02 15.47 -13.86
CA LEU A 132 -0.47 16.64 -13.12
C LEU A 132 0.64 17.72 -13.06
N PRO A 133 1.27 18.10 -14.19
CA PRO A 133 2.41 19.02 -14.18
C PRO A 133 2.09 20.40 -13.61
N GLN A 134 0.81 20.79 -13.58
CA GLN A 134 0.33 22.02 -12.96
C GLN A 134 0.33 21.99 -11.43
N VAL A 135 0.42 20.81 -10.82
CA VAL A 135 0.40 20.65 -9.36
C VAL A 135 1.84 20.73 -8.84
N PRO A 136 2.24 21.83 -8.17
CA PRO A 136 3.59 21.97 -7.65
C PRO A 136 3.82 20.88 -6.59
N SER A 137 4.84 20.04 -6.80
CA SER A 137 5.08 18.88 -5.95
C SER A 137 6.57 18.63 -5.67
N GLU A 138 6.87 18.22 -4.45
CA GLU A 138 8.20 17.75 -4.03
C GLU A 138 8.09 16.51 -3.13
N MET A 139 9.17 15.74 -2.92
CA MET A 139 9.10 14.68 -1.90
C MET A 139 9.29 15.27 -0.51
N ILE A 140 8.77 14.54 0.47
CA ILE A 140 8.99 14.83 1.88
C ILE A 140 10.48 14.88 2.26
N TRP A 141 11.35 14.17 1.54
CA TRP A 141 12.80 14.17 1.79
C TRP A 141 13.40 15.56 1.62
N GLN A 142 13.03 16.28 0.55
CA GLN A 142 13.48 17.66 0.32
C GLN A 142 13.02 18.58 1.45
N VAL A 143 11.81 18.37 1.98
CA VAL A 143 11.28 19.14 3.11
C VAL A 143 12.08 18.84 4.38
N ILE A 144 12.25 17.56 4.70
CA ILE A 144 13.02 17.10 5.88
C ILE A 144 14.46 17.60 5.83
N GLU A 145 15.08 17.59 4.65
CA GLU A 145 16.44 18.09 4.49
C GLU A 145 16.55 19.61 4.72
N LYS A 146 15.58 20.39 4.24
CA LYS A 146 15.54 21.85 4.36
C LYS A 146 15.25 22.30 5.79
N VAL A 147 14.25 21.68 6.43
CA VAL A 147 13.81 22.07 7.78
C VAL A 147 14.67 21.43 8.88
N GLY A 148 15.23 20.25 8.61
CA GLY A 148 15.99 19.47 9.57
C GLY A 148 15.10 18.55 10.39
N TRP A 149 15.70 17.56 11.05
CA TRP A 149 14.99 16.59 11.88
C TRP A 149 15.67 16.48 13.24
N GLN A 150 14.87 16.30 14.29
CA GLN A 150 15.40 15.94 15.60
C GLN A 150 15.64 14.43 15.63
N SER A 151 16.82 14.02 15.17
CA SER A 151 17.28 12.63 15.33
C SER A 151 17.88 12.48 16.74
N LEU A 152 17.34 11.55 17.54
CA LEU A 152 18.21 10.92 18.54
C LEU A 152 19.33 10.22 17.76
N PRO A 153 20.61 10.37 18.16
CA PRO A 153 21.71 9.70 17.46
C PRO A 153 21.37 8.21 17.37
N PRO A 154 21.42 7.59 16.19
CA PRO A 154 21.19 6.16 16.13
C PRO A 154 22.19 5.47 17.05
N ASN A 155 21.72 4.46 17.79
CA ASN A 155 22.57 3.54 18.56
C ASN A 155 23.56 2.76 17.67
N GLU A 156 23.56 3.00 16.34
CA GLU A 156 24.35 2.31 15.31
C GLU A 156 25.14 3.26 14.40
N LYS A 157 25.74 4.35 14.93
CA LYS A 157 26.65 5.21 14.14
C LYS A 157 27.73 4.35 13.45
N GLY A 158 27.95 4.58 12.16
CA GLY A 158 28.99 3.90 11.38
C GLY A 158 28.56 2.60 10.69
N LYS A 159 27.30 2.16 10.83
CA LYS A 159 26.79 1.01 10.07
C LYS A 159 26.70 1.33 8.57
N THR A 160 27.13 0.39 7.73
CA THR A 160 26.98 0.47 6.28
C THR A 160 25.66 -0.17 5.84
N LEU A 161 24.84 0.56 5.09
CA LEU A 161 23.61 0.06 4.46
C LEU A 161 23.72 0.15 2.94
N ALA A 162 23.20 -0.85 2.24
CA ALA A 162 23.13 -0.80 0.78
C ALA A 162 21.87 -0.05 0.33
N LEU A 163 22.05 1.04 -0.41
CA LEU A 163 20.93 1.88 -0.86
C LEU A 163 20.30 1.31 -2.13
N HIS A 164 18.99 1.05 -2.07
CA HIS A 164 18.17 0.77 -3.24
C HIS A 164 17.35 2.00 -3.64
N ASP A 165 17.74 2.63 -4.75
CA ASP A 165 16.94 3.65 -5.42
C ASP A 165 15.71 2.99 -6.09
N PRO A 166 14.47 3.35 -5.74
CA PRO A 166 13.27 2.84 -6.39
C PRO A 166 13.22 3.22 -7.87
N CYS A 167 12.77 2.30 -8.73
CA CYS A 167 12.68 2.51 -10.17
C CYS A 167 11.80 3.72 -10.58
N ALA A 168 10.85 4.12 -9.74
CA ALA A 168 10.03 5.31 -9.97
C ALA A 168 10.83 6.64 -9.82
N SER A 169 11.92 6.62 -9.06
CA SER A 169 12.83 7.76 -8.87
C SER A 169 14.05 7.72 -9.80
N ARG A 170 14.08 6.81 -10.78
CA ARG A 170 15.24 6.57 -11.68
C ARG A 170 15.83 7.86 -12.27
N TYR A 171 14.97 8.78 -12.70
CA TYR A 171 15.36 10.06 -13.31
C TYR A 171 15.07 11.26 -12.40
N ASP A 172 14.95 11.02 -11.09
CA ASP A 172 14.77 12.05 -10.08
C ASP A 172 16.06 12.21 -9.28
N LYS A 173 17.06 12.84 -9.91
CA LYS A 173 18.38 13.05 -9.31
C LYS A 173 18.31 13.82 -8.00
N GLU A 174 17.42 14.82 -7.91
CA GLU A 174 17.24 15.62 -6.71
C GLU A 174 16.83 14.75 -5.51
N THR A 175 15.82 13.90 -5.70
CA THR A 175 15.35 12.97 -4.66
C THR A 175 16.45 11.97 -4.29
N GLN A 176 17.12 11.39 -5.28
CA GLN A 176 18.21 10.42 -5.07
C GLN A 176 19.36 11.01 -4.24
N ASP A 177 19.76 12.25 -4.54
CA ASP A 177 20.85 12.91 -3.83
C ASP A 177 20.42 13.35 -2.43
N CYS A 178 19.18 13.84 -2.27
CA CYS A 178 18.61 14.21 -0.98
C CYS A 178 18.60 13.02 0.00
N VAL A 179 18.15 11.84 -0.44
CA VAL A 179 18.15 10.62 0.38
C VAL A 179 19.55 10.27 0.86
N ARG A 180 20.56 10.35 -0.01
CA ARG A 180 21.96 10.07 0.36
C ARG A 180 22.47 11.06 1.40
N ARG A 181 22.19 12.35 1.23
CA ARG A 181 22.58 13.39 2.20
C ARG A 181 21.91 13.17 3.55
N ILE A 182 20.63 12.79 3.57
CA ILE A 182 19.92 12.44 4.82
C ILE A 182 20.60 11.26 5.51
N LEU A 183 20.89 10.17 4.79
CA LEU A 183 21.55 8.99 5.34
C LEU A 183 22.94 9.29 5.93
N ILE A 184 23.74 10.11 5.23
CA ILE A 184 25.06 10.54 5.71
C ILE A 184 24.93 11.40 6.97
N LYS A 185 23.99 12.37 6.99
CA LYS A 185 23.70 13.21 8.17
C LYS A 185 23.20 12.39 9.37
N LEU A 186 22.50 11.29 9.12
CA LEU A 186 22.11 10.32 10.15
C LEU A 186 23.29 9.46 10.67
N GLY A 187 24.48 9.55 10.05
CA GLY A 187 25.68 8.84 10.48
C GLY A 187 25.84 7.44 9.88
N TYR A 188 25.13 7.12 8.80
CA TYR A 188 25.28 5.85 8.06
C TYR A 188 26.31 5.99 6.94
N GLN A 189 27.01 4.89 6.66
CA GLN A 189 27.75 4.72 5.42
C GLN A 189 26.84 4.09 4.36
N ILE A 190 27.01 4.48 3.10
CA ILE A 190 26.17 4.00 2.00
C ILE A 190 27.01 3.11 1.10
N GLU A 191 26.56 1.86 0.92
CA GLU A 191 26.98 1.05 -0.23
C GLU A 191 26.02 1.35 -1.40
N GLU A 192 26.58 1.84 -2.50
CA GLU A 192 25.84 1.95 -3.75
C GLU A 192 25.69 0.57 -4.37
N LEU A 193 24.45 0.09 -4.49
CA LEU A 193 24.21 -1.19 -5.13
C LEU A 193 24.64 -1.16 -6.61
N PRO A 194 25.05 -2.28 -7.21
CA PRO A 194 25.18 -2.41 -8.65
C PRO A 194 23.88 -2.01 -9.34
N LEU A 195 24.02 -1.37 -10.50
CA LEU A 195 22.89 -0.81 -11.25
C LEU A 195 22.03 0.06 -10.31
N ASN A 196 22.55 1.18 -9.83
CA ASN A 196 21.83 2.17 -9.00
C ASN A 196 21.34 3.36 -9.86
N ARG A 197 20.65 4.32 -9.23
CA ARG A 197 20.20 5.57 -9.86
C ARG A 197 19.46 5.34 -11.17
N GLU A 198 19.95 5.91 -12.27
CA GLU A 198 19.36 5.79 -13.61
C GLU A 198 19.36 4.35 -14.16
N LYS A 199 20.23 3.49 -13.61
CA LYS A 199 20.35 2.08 -13.94
C LYS A 199 19.56 1.16 -13.00
N THR A 200 18.87 1.70 -11.99
CA THR A 200 18.19 0.91 -10.96
C THR A 200 17.24 -0.14 -11.48
N THR A 201 17.36 -1.38 -10.99
CA THR A 201 16.50 -2.50 -11.38
C THR A 201 15.25 -2.58 -10.50
N CYS A 202 14.24 -3.32 -10.96
CA CYS A 202 12.92 -3.38 -10.32
C CYS A 202 12.94 -4.22 -9.03
N CYS A 203 12.05 -3.90 -8.10
CA CYS A 203 11.75 -4.73 -6.92
C CYS A 203 10.65 -5.79 -7.17
N SER A 204 10.06 -5.79 -8.37
CA SER A 204 8.91 -6.60 -8.83
C SER A 204 7.50 -6.04 -8.55
N PHE A 205 7.32 -5.14 -7.59
CA PHE A 205 6.00 -4.56 -7.29
C PHE A 205 5.33 -3.82 -8.47
N GLY A 206 6.10 -2.92 -9.10
CA GLY A 206 5.56 -2.00 -10.11
C GLY A 206 5.14 -2.70 -11.39
N GLY A 207 4.16 -2.14 -12.11
CA GLY A 207 3.74 -2.69 -13.40
C GLY A 207 2.89 -3.98 -13.30
N LEU A 208 2.44 -4.34 -12.09
CA LEU A 208 1.54 -5.46 -11.80
C LEU A 208 2.14 -6.85 -12.07
N VAL A 209 3.47 -6.98 -12.03
CA VAL A 209 4.12 -8.28 -12.31
C VAL A 209 3.70 -9.33 -11.28
N ALA A 210 3.70 -8.98 -9.99
CA ALA A 210 3.33 -9.91 -8.92
C ALA A 210 1.91 -10.48 -9.01
N THR A 211 0.95 -9.74 -9.60
CA THR A 211 -0.42 -10.24 -9.79
C THR A 211 -0.61 -11.01 -11.09
N VAL A 212 0.29 -10.84 -12.06
CA VAL A 212 0.24 -11.51 -13.36
C VAL A 212 1.07 -12.80 -13.38
N ASN A 213 2.29 -12.74 -12.84
CA ASN A 213 3.28 -13.81 -12.87
C ASN A 213 4.14 -13.76 -11.59
N LYS A 214 3.69 -14.51 -10.58
CA LYS A 214 4.33 -14.57 -9.26
C LYS A 214 5.75 -15.10 -9.33
N ASP A 215 6.00 -16.13 -10.14
CA ASP A 215 7.33 -16.73 -10.29
C ASP A 215 8.35 -15.75 -10.87
N LEU A 216 7.94 -14.98 -11.88
CA LEU A 216 8.77 -13.93 -12.45
C LEU A 216 9.02 -12.81 -11.44
N ALA A 217 8.00 -12.40 -10.70
CA ALA A 217 8.15 -11.39 -9.67
C ALA A 217 9.16 -11.82 -8.58
N ALA A 218 9.04 -13.06 -8.10
CA ALA A 218 9.96 -13.66 -7.14
C ALA A 218 11.40 -13.70 -7.68
N LYS A 219 11.60 -14.09 -8.94
CA LYS A 219 12.92 -14.09 -9.59
C LYS A 219 13.55 -12.69 -9.67
N ILE A 220 12.76 -11.69 -10.08
CA ILE A 220 13.23 -10.29 -10.17
C ILE A 220 13.66 -9.78 -8.79
N ALA A 221 12.84 -10.01 -7.76
CA ALA A 221 13.14 -9.58 -6.41
C ALA A 221 14.35 -10.33 -5.83
N ALA A 222 14.45 -11.65 -6.05
CA ALA A 222 15.58 -12.48 -5.63
C ALA A 222 16.92 -12.00 -6.22
N GLU A 223 16.95 -11.72 -7.53
CA GLU A 223 18.12 -11.17 -8.22
C GLU A 223 18.52 -9.80 -7.63
N ARG A 224 17.54 -8.97 -7.27
CA ARG A 224 17.83 -7.66 -6.69
C ARG A 224 18.39 -7.74 -5.28
N ILE A 225 17.88 -8.64 -4.43
CA ILE A 225 18.36 -8.77 -3.05
C ILE A 225 19.72 -9.48 -2.95
N SER A 226 20.11 -10.26 -3.97
CA SER A 226 21.44 -10.89 -4.05
C SER A 226 22.56 -9.92 -4.45
N ALA A 227 22.24 -8.70 -4.88
CA ALA A 227 23.23 -7.73 -5.36
C ALA A 227 24.21 -7.23 -4.29
N SER A 228 23.88 -7.39 -3.00
CA SER A 228 24.82 -7.18 -1.88
C SER A 228 24.39 -8.03 -0.70
N PRO A 229 25.33 -8.54 0.13
CA PRO A 229 24.99 -9.23 1.38
C PRO A 229 24.50 -8.27 2.48
N ARG A 230 24.78 -6.96 2.41
CA ARG A 230 24.45 -5.99 3.48
C ARG A 230 22.95 -5.76 3.64
N ASP A 231 22.52 -5.31 4.81
CA ASP A 231 21.16 -4.78 5.04
C ASP A 231 20.85 -3.66 4.03
N TYR A 232 19.61 -3.63 3.52
CA TYR A 232 19.19 -2.62 2.55
C TYR A 232 18.51 -1.44 3.22
N VAL A 233 18.57 -0.29 2.56
CA VAL A 233 17.70 0.86 2.84
C VAL A 233 17.08 1.35 1.54
N THR A 234 15.81 1.73 1.59
CA THR A 234 15.08 2.30 0.47
C THR A 234 14.07 3.35 0.93
N TYR A 235 13.56 4.15 -0.01
CA TYR A 235 12.56 5.19 0.23
C TYR A 235 11.28 4.93 -0.59
N CYS A 236 11.04 3.66 -0.90
CA CYS A 236 9.76 3.17 -1.38
C CYS A 236 9.32 1.97 -0.52
N VAL A 237 8.19 2.12 0.14
CA VAL A 237 7.63 1.10 1.03
C VAL A 237 7.38 -0.25 0.33
N ASN A 238 7.01 -0.22 -0.95
CA ASN A 238 6.80 -1.44 -1.72
C ASN A 238 8.11 -2.18 -2.00
N CYS A 239 9.19 -1.46 -2.31
CA CYS A 239 10.51 -2.08 -2.46
C CYS A 239 10.95 -2.70 -1.13
N ARG A 240 10.72 -2.01 -0.02
CA ARG A 240 11.01 -2.52 1.32
C ARG A 240 10.24 -3.81 1.61
N ASP A 241 8.94 -3.80 1.37
CA ASP A 241 8.06 -4.94 1.66
C ASP A 241 8.41 -6.16 0.79
N ASP A 242 8.65 -5.97 -0.51
CA ASP A 242 8.99 -7.07 -1.43
C ASP A 242 10.34 -7.71 -1.06
N PHE A 243 11.34 -6.91 -0.69
CA PHE A 243 12.63 -7.46 -0.25
C PHE A 243 12.53 -8.16 1.09
N ALA A 244 11.81 -7.57 2.06
CA ALA A 244 11.61 -8.16 3.38
C ALA A 244 10.82 -9.47 3.32
N ARG A 245 9.85 -9.62 2.40
CA ARG A 245 9.12 -10.88 2.14
C ARG A 245 10.05 -12.03 1.70
N LEU A 246 11.16 -11.71 1.05
CA LEU A 246 12.19 -12.68 0.67
C LEU A 246 13.31 -12.82 1.73
N GLY A 247 13.09 -12.32 2.94
CA GLY A 247 14.05 -12.43 4.05
C GLY A 247 15.19 -11.41 4.02
N LYS A 248 15.21 -10.47 3.06
CA LYS A 248 16.22 -9.42 3.02
C LYS A 248 15.89 -8.32 4.03
N LYS A 249 16.70 -8.20 5.08
CA LYS A 249 16.59 -7.10 6.05
C LYS A 249 16.68 -5.75 5.35
N THR A 250 15.54 -5.08 5.25
CA THR A 250 15.38 -3.85 4.48
C THR A 250 14.64 -2.81 5.29
N TRP A 251 15.29 -1.66 5.45
CA TRP A 251 14.74 -0.49 6.13
C TRP A 251 14.03 0.42 5.13
N HIS A 252 12.92 1.00 5.55
CA HIS A 252 12.45 2.21 4.92
C HIS A 252 13.21 3.41 5.50
N LEU A 253 13.47 4.46 4.73
CA LEU A 253 14.19 5.64 5.21
C LEU A 253 13.52 6.27 6.46
N LEU A 254 12.19 6.17 6.56
CA LEU A 254 11.43 6.62 7.73
C LEU A 254 11.76 5.85 9.00
N ASP A 255 12.14 4.58 8.90
CA ASP A 255 12.59 3.82 10.08
C ASP A 255 13.83 4.43 10.71
N LEU A 256 14.70 5.03 9.87
CA LEU A 256 15.94 5.64 10.30
C LEU A 256 15.73 7.09 10.77
N ILE A 257 14.88 7.85 10.08
CA ILE A 257 14.56 9.24 10.46
C ILE A 257 13.81 9.29 11.79
N PHE A 258 12.85 8.39 12.00
CA PHE A 258 12.02 8.32 13.21
C PHE A 258 12.42 7.16 14.13
N ALA A 259 13.69 6.77 14.12
CA ALA A 259 14.18 5.61 14.89
C ALA A 259 13.79 5.69 16.38
N SER A 260 13.86 6.87 17.00
CA SER A 260 13.45 7.11 18.39
C SER A 260 12.03 6.62 18.70
N LYS A 261 11.12 6.67 17.72
CA LYS A 261 9.73 6.21 17.85
C LYS A 261 9.57 4.71 17.64
N TYR A 262 10.55 4.05 17.03
CA TYR A 262 10.43 2.66 16.59
C TYR A 262 11.36 1.69 17.32
N LEU A 263 12.44 2.16 17.96
CA LEU A 263 13.53 1.34 18.52
C LEU A 263 13.13 0.33 19.61
N ALA A 264 11.90 0.39 20.14
CA ALA A 264 11.43 -0.52 21.18
C ALA A 264 11.29 -1.99 20.70
N ASN A 265 11.23 -2.27 19.39
CA ASN A 265 11.10 -3.65 18.90
C ASN A 265 11.64 -3.86 17.47
N ALA A 266 12.91 -4.26 17.35
CA ALA A 266 13.59 -4.41 16.06
C ALA A 266 13.03 -5.54 15.17
N SER A 267 12.41 -6.58 15.73
CA SER A 267 11.80 -7.67 14.96
C SER A 267 10.45 -7.23 14.35
N ALA A 268 9.65 -6.46 15.09
CA ALA A 268 8.41 -5.88 14.58
C ALA A 268 8.64 -4.92 13.40
N GLN A 269 9.76 -4.19 13.40
CA GLN A 269 10.14 -3.26 12.32
C GLN A 269 10.34 -3.92 10.96
N LEU A 270 10.63 -5.23 10.91
CA LEU A 270 10.90 -5.97 9.67
C LEU A 270 9.72 -6.80 9.18
N SER A 271 8.64 -6.87 9.96
CA SER A 271 7.39 -7.53 9.54
C SER A 271 6.81 -6.91 8.27
N VAL A 272 6.18 -7.74 7.43
CA VAL A 272 5.46 -7.29 6.24
C VAL A 272 3.99 -7.70 6.39
N PRO A 273 3.04 -6.75 6.37
CA PRO A 273 1.64 -7.11 6.49
C PRO A 273 1.14 -7.86 5.25
N SER A 274 0.24 -8.82 5.47
CA SER A 274 -0.58 -9.44 4.42
C SER A 274 -1.45 -8.39 3.73
N TYR A 275 -1.99 -8.69 2.55
CA TYR A 275 -2.90 -7.80 1.84
C TYR A 275 -4.17 -7.48 2.65
N SER A 276 -4.68 -8.46 3.41
CA SER A 276 -5.77 -8.24 4.36
C SER A 276 -5.37 -7.23 5.44
N GLN A 277 -4.20 -7.42 6.05
CA GLN A 277 -3.68 -6.50 7.05
C GLN A 277 -3.40 -5.10 6.47
N LYS A 278 -2.92 -5.01 5.23
CA LYS A 278 -2.73 -3.75 4.50
C LYS A 278 -4.03 -2.97 4.31
N ARG A 279 -5.14 -3.67 4.03
CA ARG A 279 -6.48 -3.07 3.98
C ARG A 279 -6.92 -2.56 5.34
N MET A 280 -6.81 -3.39 6.38
CA MET A 280 -7.15 -3.00 7.75
C MET A 280 -6.30 -1.83 8.25
N ASN A 281 -5.00 -1.80 7.91
CA ASN A 281 -4.08 -0.73 8.30
C ASN A 281 -4.52 0.62 7.74
N ARG A 282 -5.00 0.67 6.48
CA ARG A 282 -5.56 1.88 5.87
C ARG A 282 -6.80 2.39 6.61
N GLN A 283 -7.76 1.51 6.90
CA GLN A 283 -8.96 1.86 7.68
C GLN A 283 -8.59 2.38 9.07
N LYS A 284 -7.73 1.64 9.79
CA LYS A 284 -7.23 2.04 11.12
C LYS A 284 -6.52 3.38 11.06
N LEU A 285 -5.69 3.61 10.04
CA LEU A 285 -5.00 4.89 9.85
C LEU A 285 -6.00 6.04 9.70
N LYS A 286 -7.00 5.93 8.82
CA LYS A 286 -8.03 6.96 8.66
C LYS A 286 -8.77 7.22 9.97
N ARG A 287 -9.23 6.16 10.65
CA ARG A 287 -9.94 6.26 11.94
C ARG A 287 -9.09 6.97 13.00
N ASN A 288 -7.86 6.53 13.19
CA ASN A 288 -6.96 7.09 14.19
C ASN A 288 -6.61 8.55 13.90
N LEU A 289 -6.41 8.92 12.63
CA LEU A 289 -6.15 10.30 12.24
C LEU A 289 -7.38 11.18 12.50
N LEU A 290 -8.58 10.75 12.09
CA LEU A 290 -9.82 11.48 12.34
C LEU A 290 -10.04 11.72 13.83
N GLN A 291 -9.84 10.70 14.66
CA GLN A 291 -9.99 10.80 16.11
C GLN A 291 -8.92 11.69 16.73
N ASN A 292 -7.63 11.39 16.48
CA ASN A 292 -6.53 12.02 17.21
C ASN A 292 -6.20 13.44 16.74
N ILE A 293 -6.50 13.76 15.49
CA ILE A 293 -6.17 15.08 14.90
C ILE A 293 -7.42 15.96 14.81
N TRP A 294 -8.54 15.41 14.36
CA TRP A 294 -9.78 16.20 14.16
C TRP A 294 -10.83 15.99 15.25
N GLY A 295 -10.63 15.10 16.23
CA GLY A 295 -11.63 14.81 17.26
C GLY A 295 -12.91 14.16 16.71
N ILE A 296 -12.84 13.55 15.53
CA ILE A 296 -13.99 12.95 14.84
C ILE A 296 -13.98 11.44 15.09
N GLU A 297 -15.00 10.95 15.78
CA GLU A 297 -15.25 9.52 15.91
C GLU A 297 -15.99 8.99 14.67
N MET A 298 -15.43 7.96 14.04
CA MET A 298 -16.16 7.20 13.03
C MET A 298 -17.09 6.23 13.74
N LYS A 299 -18.39 6.28 13.44
CA LYS A 299 -19.32 5.24 13.89
C LYS A 299 -18.82 3.89 13.38
N GLU A 300 -18.71 2.91 14.28
CA GLU A 300 -18.56 1.53 13.85
C GLU A 300 -19.87 1.12 13.18
N GLU A 301 -19.82 0.85 11.88
CA GLU A 301 -20.91 0.12 11.25
C GLU A 301 -21.03 -1.23 11.97
N GLN A 302 -22.24 -1.56 12.45
CA GLN A 302 -22.51 -2.90 12.96
C GLN A 302 -22.14 -3.89 11.86
N ASN A 303 -21.05 -4.62 12.09
CA ASN A 303 -20.46 -5.45 11.06
C ASN A 303 -21.41 -6.61 10.79
N ALA A 304 -22.21 -6.50 9.72
CA ALA A 304 -23.15 -7.53 9.30
C ALA A 304 -22.41 -8.82 8.88
N TYR A 305 -21.10 -8.71 8.62
CA TYR A 305 -20.24 -9.80 8.23
C TYR A 305 -19.90 -10.75 9.39
N PRO A 306 -19.74 -12.05 9.11
CA PRO A 306 -19.39 -13.03 10.11
C PRO A 306 -17.98 -12.87 10.68
N THR A 307 -17.81 -13.35 11.91
CA THR A 307 -16.48 -13.57 12.49
C THR A 307 -15.89 -14.84 11.87
N VAL A 308 -14.58 -14.81 11.59
CA VAL A 308 -13.86 -15.93 10.98
C VAL A 308 -12.64 -16.27 11.82
N ILE A 309 -12.40 -17.56 12.01
CA ILE A 309 -11.20 -18.11 12.62
C ILE A 309 -10.37 -18.73 11.48
N ILE A 310 -9.15 -18.25 11.30
CA ILE A 310 -8.26 -18.65 10.20
C ILE A 310 -6.92 -19.04 10.82
N SER A 311 -6.38 -20.20 10.44
CA SER A 311 -5.05 -20.62 10.88
C SER A 311 -3.96 -19.79 10.19
N SER A 312 -2.78 -19.67 10.82
CA SER A 312 -1.66 -18.90 10.22
C SER A 312 -1.23 -19.46 8.86
N GLU A 313 -1.23 -20.78 8.69
CA GLU A 313 -0.93 -21.43 7.40
C GLU A 313 -1.95 -21.05 6.31
N LEU A 314 -3.23 -21.01 6.66
CA LEU A 314 -4.28 -20.61 5.73
C LEU A 314 -4.22 -19.10 5.42
N GLU A 315 -3.87 -18.26 6.38
CA GLU A 315 -3.63 -16.83 6.14
C GLU A 315 -2.49 -16.60 5.14
N GLU A 316 -1.39 -17.36 5.25
CA GLU A 316 -0.28 -17.29 4.30
C GLU A 316 -0.70 -17.74 2.90
N LYS A 317 -1.44 -18.85 2.79
CA LYS A 317 -2.00 -19.33 1.52
C LYS A 317 -2.93 -18.27 0.91
N MET A 318 -3.83 -17.68 1.69
CA MET A 318 -4.74 -16.63 1.23
C MET A 318 -3.98 -15.40 0.72
N ASP A 319 -2.93 -14.97 1.43
CA ASP A 319 -2.08 -13.84 1.00
C ASP A 319 -1.39 -14.15 -0.33
N GLN A 320 -0.88 -15.37 -0.50
CA GLN A 320 -0.30 -15.83 -1.75
C GLN A 320 -1.34 -15.84 -2.87
N ASP A 321 -2.56 -16.32 -2.60
CA ASP A 321 -3.65 -16.45 -3.56
C ASP A 321 -4.40 -15.14 -3.85
N LEU A 322 -4.00 -14.03 -3.21
CA LEU A 322 -4.63 -12.71 -3.32
C LEU A 322 -6.11 -12.74 -2.86
N ILE A 323 -6.42 -13.56 -1.87
CA ILE A 323 -7.74 -13.68 -1.24
C ILE A 323 -7.71 -12.92 0.08
N LEU A 324 -8.62 -11.94 0.23
CA LEU A 324 -8.71 -11.17 1.46
C LEU A 324 -9.61 -11.86 2.48
N VAL A 325 -9.37 -11.62 3.77
CA VAL A 325 -10.29 -12.01 4.85
C VAL A 325 -11.69 -11.42 4.63
N GLU A 326 -11.75 -10.23 4.04
CA GLU A 326 -13.01 -9.59 3.64
C GLU A 326 -13.73 -10.35 2.51
N ASP A 327 -13.00 -10.89 1.53
CA ASP A 327 -13.60 -11.69 0.45
C ASP A 327 -14.24 -12.96 1.05
N VAL A 328 -13.56 -13.62 2.00
CA VAL A 328 -14.09 -14.79 2.75
C VAL A 328 -15.34 -14.43 3.53
N ARG A 329 -15.33 -13.31 4.25
CA ARG A 329 -16.49 -12.83 5.00
C ARG A 329 -17.69 -12.54 4.11
N GLN A 330 -17.48 -11.97 2.92
CA GLN A 330 -18.54 -11.72 1.95
C GLN A 330 -19.13 -13.04 1.42
N VAL A 331 -18.31 -14.05 1.15
CA VAL A 331 -18.80 -15.38 0.74
C VAL A 331 -19.73 -15.95 1.81
N LEU A 332 -19.27 -15.98 3.06
CA LEU A 332 -20.03 -16.55 4.18
C LEU A 332 -21.32 -15.78 4.47
N TYR A 333 -21.27 -14.43 4.43
CA TYR A 333 -22.45 -13.60 4.61
C TYR A 333 -23.53 -13.92 3.57
N ASN A 334 -23.16 -14.00 2.29
CA ASN A 334 -24.11 -14.33 1.24
C ASN A 334 -24.61 -15.78 1.31
N ALA A 335 -23.76 -16.71 1.72
CA ALA A 335 -24.14 -18.11 1.90
C ALA A 335 -25.21 -18.27 2.99
N GLU A 336 -25.01 -17.65 4.16
CA GLU A 336 -25.96 -17.76 5.28
C GLU A 336 -27.25 -16.97 5.04
N GLN A 337 -27.20 -15.84 4.33
CA GLN A 337 -28.41 -15.07 3.98
C GLN A 337 -29.29 -15.79 2.94
N ASN A 338 -28.67 -16.50 1.99
CA ASN A 338 -29.40 -17.12 0.87
C ASN A 338 -29.56 -18.64 1.00
N GLY A 339 -29.03 -19.26 2.06
CA GLY A 339 -29.02 -20.71 2.23
C GLY A 339 -28.19 -21.46 1.16
N LYS A 340 -27.22 -20.78 0.54
CA LYS A 340 -26.43 -21.32 -0.58
C LYS A 340 -25.12 -21.93 -0.08
N ASN A 341 -25.22 -23.04 0.63
CA ASN A 341 -24.06 -23.86 1.01
C ASN A 341 -24.23 -25.30 0.55
N ILE A 342 -23.10 -25.96 0.33
CA ILE A 342 -22.98 -27.35 -0.08
C ILE A 342 -22.38 -28.10 1.11
N VAL A 343 -22.99 -29.20 1.53
CA VAL A 343 -22.42 -30.10 2.54
C VAL A 343 -21.51 -31.10 1.83
N LEU A 344 -20.23 -31.13 2.22
CA LEU A 344 -19.27 -32.10 1.72
C LEU A 344 -19.48 -33.44 2.46
N LEU A 345 -19.89 -34.47 1.73
CA LEU A 345 -20.26 -35.78 2.32
C LEU A 345 -19.09 -36.49 2.99
N GLU A 346 -17.86 -36.21 2.59
CA GLU A 346 -16.66 -36.90 3.06
C GLU A 346 -16.26 -36.51 4.50
N ASN A 347 -16.48 -35.24 4.88
CA ASN A 347 -16.01 -34.68 6.14
C ASN A 347 -17.07 -33.85 6.90
N GLY A 348 -18.26 -33.66 6.31
CA GLY A 348 -19.34 -32.86 6.88
C GLY A 348 -19.09 -31.35 6.87
N HIS A 349 -18.02 -30.88 6.22
CA HIS A 349 -17.74 -29.45 6.09
C HIS A 349 -18.75 -28.77 5.16
N LEU A 350 -18.88 -27.46 5.31
CA LEU A 350 -19.68 -26.62 4.43
C LEU A 350 -18.78 -25.98 3.39
N MET A 351 -19.29 -25.87 2.17
CA MET A 351 -18.62 -25.15 1.09
C MET A 351 -19.59 -24.15 0.49
N ALA A 352 -19.13 -22.91 0.31
CA ALA A 352 -19.92 -21.85 -0.32
C ALA A 352 -19.07 -21.08 -1.32
N HIS A 353 -19.74 -20.42 -2.26
CA HIS A 353 -19.09 -19.52 -3.19
C HIS A 353 -19.81 -18.19 -3.32
N TRP A 354 -19.06 -17.16 -3.68
CA TRP A 354 -19.62 -15.87 -4.04
C TRP A 354 -18.74 -15.19 -5.07
N ARG A 355 -19.39 -14.52 -6.03
CA ARG A 355 -18.67 -13.76 -7.06
C ARG A 355 -18.54 -12.30 -6.63
N ILE A 356 -17.30 -11.85 -6.48
CA ILE A 356 -16.95 -10.46 -6.17
C ILE A 356 -16.24 -9.89 -7.40
N GLY A 357 -16.94 -9.01 -8.12
CA GLY A 357 -16.46 -8.48 -9.40
C GLY A 357 -16.25 -9.58 -10.43
N LEU A 358 -15.01 -9.75 -10.89
CA LEU A 358 -14.67 -10.74 -11.92
C LEU A 358 -14.26 -12.12 -11.38
N ILE A 359 -14.12 -12.26 -10.06
CA ILE A 359 -13.57 -13.45 -9.42
C ILE A 359 -14.63 -14.12 -8.56
N THR A 360 -14.75 -15.44 -8.68
CA THR A 360 -15.57 -16.29 -7.82
C THR A 360 -14.66 -16.89 -6.76
N TYR A 361 -15.01 -16.64 -5.49
CA TYR A 361 -14.30 -17.13 -4.33
C TYR A 361 -15.05 -18.29 -3.72
N TRP A 362 -14.32 -19.30 -3.31
CA TRP A 362 -14.82 -20.47 -2.63
C TRP A 362 -14.23 -20.56 -1.23
N VAL A 363 -15.08 -20.92 -0.28
CA VAL A 363 -14.73 -21.04 1.13
C VAL A 363 -15.26 -22.38 1.63
N GLU A 364 -14.36 -23.21 2.13
CA GLU A 364 -14.68 -24.39 2.92
C GLU A 364 -14.58 -24.03 4.40
N TYR A 365 -15.62 -24.33 5.17
CA TYR A 365 -15.75 -23.87 6.54
C TYR A 365 -16.57 -24.83 7.42
N ARG A 366 -16.43 -24.69 8.73
CA ARG A 366 -17.31 -25.33 9.72
C ARG A 366 -17.93 -24.30 10.66
N LYS A 367 -19.15 -24.59 11.11
CA LYS A 367 -19.85 -23.78 12.12
C LYS A 367 -19.15 -23.95 13.47
N THR A 368 -18.96 -22.85 14.18
CA THR A 368 -18.50 -22.89 15.58
C THR A 368 -19.70 -22.86 16.52
N GLU A 369 -19.46 -23.08 17.81
CA GLU A 369 -20.49 -22.93 18.85
C GLU A 369 -20.98 -21.47 18.99
N LYS A 370 -20.19 -20.50 18.55
CA LYS A 370 -20.55 -19.08 18.59
C LYS A 370 -21.41 -18.72 17.38
N ALA A 371 -22.53 -18.06 17.63
CA ALA A 371 -23.39 -17.54 16.57
C ALA A 371 -22.61 -16.58 15.65
N ASN A 372 -22.84 -16.71 14.34
CA ASN A 372 -22.20 -15.90 13.29
C ASN A 372 -20.64 -15.95 13.32
N CYS A 373 -20.10 -17.10 13.73
CA CYS A 373 -18.66 -17.35 13.81
C CYS A 373 -18.33 -18.69 13.14
N PHE A 374 -17.40 -18.65 12.20
CA PHE A 374 -17.02 -19.80 11.36
C PHE A 374 -15.52 -20.03 11.41
N GLU A 375 -15.13 -21.30 11.40
CA GLU A 375 -13.74 -21.68 11.22
C GLU A 375 -13.51 -22.05 9.75
N ILE A 376 -12.47 -21.44 9.17
CA ILE A 376 -12.16 -21.61 7.76
C ILE A 376 -11.16 -22.74 7.60
N ILE A 377 -11.51 -23.70 6.75
CA ILE A 377 -10.69 -24.88 6.48
C ILE A 377 -9.82 -24.65 5.24
N ASN A 378 -10.42 -24.11 4.18
CA ASN A 378 -9.71 -23.87 2.93
C ASN A 378 -10.38 -22.74 2.12
N THR A 379 -9.61 -22.11 1.24
CA THR A 379 -10.09 -21.10 0.31
C THR A 379 -9.44 -21.27 -1.05
N TYR A 380 -10.17 -20.96 -2.12
CA TYR A 380 -9.61 -20.81 -3.46
C TYR A 380 -10.45 -19.85 -4.28
N SER A 381 -9.94 -19.43 -5.44
CA SER A 381 -10.68 -18.56 -6.34
C SER A 381 -10.45 -18.90 -7.81
N HIS A 382 -11.42 -18.59 -8.64
CA HIS A 382 -11.34 -18.78 -10.09
C HIS A 382 -12.14 -17.72 -10.84
N ARG A 383 -12.00 -17.72 -12.17
CA ARG A 383 -12.65 -16.73 -13.06
C ARG A 383 -13.98 -17.21 -13.65
N MET A 384 -14.37 -18.46 -13.40
CA MET A 384 -15.62 -19.02 -13.92
C MET A 384 -16.83 -18.41 -13.22
N GLN A 385 -17.86 -18.12 -14.01
CA GLN A 385 -19.19 -17.77 -13.52
C GLN A 385 -19.99 -19.04 -13.31
N ILE A 386 -20.53 -19.20 -12.10
CA ILE A 386 -21.46 -20.27 -11.79
C ILE A 386 -22.85 -19.72 -12.12
N ILE A 387 -23.53 -20.36 -13.07
CA ILE A 387 -24.90 -20.04 -13.44
C ILE A 387 -25.74 -21.11 -12.73
N GLU A 388 -26.48 -20.69 -11.72
CA GLU A 388 -27.48 -21.54 -11.06
C GLU A 388 -28.75 -21.47 -11.91
N GLU A 389 -29.25 -22.63 -12.36
CA GLU A 389 -30.52 -22.76 -13.08
C GLU A 389 -31.73 -22.62 -12.14
#